data_AF-A0A2E3NCJ4-F1
#
_entry.id   AF-A0A2E3NCJ4-F1
#
_cell.length_a   1.000
_cell.length_b   1.000
_cell.length_c   1.000
_cell.angle_alpha   90.00
_cell.angle_beta   90.00
_cell.angle_gamma   90.00
#
_symmetry.space_group_name_H-M   'P 1'
#
loop_
_entity.id
_entity.type
_entity.pdbx_description
1 polymer ?
#
loop_
_entity_poly.entity_id
_entity_poly.type
_entity_poly.pdbx_seq_one_letter_code
_entity_poly.pdbx_strand_id
1 'polypeptide(L)' 'MSFWKVKYKTVAEEKEVVVEAIDKDTDYVERIMKEVHPEWQEMDIEQVDKPEWIKHSMEDWGK' A
#
# COMPACT_ATOMS: atom_id res chain seq x y z
N MET A 1 0.76 -5.38 -12.58
CA MET A 1 0.59 -5.01 -11.16
C MET A 1 0.78 -3.50 -11.03
N SER A 2 0.31 -2.90 -9.94
CA SER A 2 0.45 -1.47 -9.68
C SER A 2 0.89 -1.24 -8.24
N PHE A 3 1.68 -0.19 -8.04
CA PHE A 3 2.22 0.18 -6.74
C PHE A 3 1.46 1.38 -6.21
N TRP A 4 1.15 1.34 -4.94
CA TRP A 4 0.37 2.34 -4.24
C TRP A 4 1.17 2.76 -3.02
N LYS A 5 1.56 4.03 -2.99
CA LYS A 5 2.08 4.62 -1.77
C LYS A 5 0.87 4.94 -0.90
N VAL A 6 0.88 4.39 0.31
CA VAL A 6 -0.14 4.67 1.31
C VAL A 6 0.55 5.30 2.50
N LYS A 7 0.18 6.55 2.77
CA LYS A 7 0.57 7.24 3.99
C LYS A 7 -0.62 7.17 4.95
N TYR A 8 -0.42 6.54 6.10
CA TYR A 8 -1.45 6.41 7.11
C TYR A 8 -0.96 6.87 8.47
N LYS A 9 -1.88 7.45 9.24
CA LYS A 9 -1.63 7.91 10.60
C LYS A 9 -2.55 7.19 11.56
N THR A 10 -1.95 6.53 12.54
CA THR A 10 -2.66 5.92 13.67
C THR A 10 -2.55 6.84 14.89
N VAL A 11 -3.18 6.40 15.98
CA VAL A 11 -3.10 7.10 17.28
C VAL A 11 -1.67 7.10 17.85
N ALA A 12 -0.86 6.12 17.47
CA ALA A 12 0.49 5.93 17.99
C ALA A 12 1.57 6.55 17.09
N GLU A 13 1.40 6.53 15.76
CA GLU A 13 2.44 6.97 14.82
C GLU A 13 1.90 7.30 13.42
N GLU A 14 2.72 7.98 12.63
CA GLU A 14 2.52 8.18 11.20
C GLU A 14 3.51 7.31 10.43
N LYS A 15 3.00 6.51 9.49
CA LYS A 15 3.81 5.63 8.64
C LYS A 15 3.48 5.83 7.17
N GLU A 16 4.49 5.59 6.36
CA GLU A 16 4.38 5.53 4.90
C GLU A 16 4.80 4.13 4.46
N VAL A 17 3.95 3.46 3.68
CA VAL A 17 4.23 2.14 3.14
C VAL A 17 3.90 2.12 1.65
N VAL A 18 4.57 1.23 0.91
CA VAL A 18 4.21 0.98 -0.50
C VAL A 18 3.60 -0.41 -0.59
N VAL A 19 2.37 -0.46 -1.08
CA VAL A 19 1.60 -1.67 -1.29
C VAL A 19 1.64 -2.01 -2.77
N GLU A 20 1.98 -3.25 -3.08
CA GLU A 20 1.81 -3.79 -4.43
C GLU A 20 0.46 -4.49 -4.53
N ALA A 21 -0.36 -4.04 -5.48
CA ALA A 21 -1.67 -4.63 -5.75
C ALA A 21 -1.76 -5.09 -7.22
N ILE A 22 -2.45 -6.22 -7.43
CA ILE A 22 -2.74 -6.73 -8.78
C ILE A 22 -3.79 -5.83 -9.45
N ASP A 23 -4.72 -5.33 -8.64
CA ASP A 23 -5.80 -4.45 -9.05
C ASP A 23 -5.39 -2.97 -8.98
N LYS A 24 -5.98 -2.15 -9.86
CA LYS A 24 -5.69 -0.71 -9.99
C LYS A 24 -6.74 0.17 -9.30
N ASP A 25 -7.69 -0.43 -8.61
CA ASP A 25 -8.67 0.32 -7.85
C ASP A 25 -8.14 0.73 -6.47
N THR A 26 -8.27 2.02 -6.16
CA THR A 26 -7.93 2.58 -4.85
C THR A 26 -8.75 1.91 -3.74
N ASP A 27 -10.02 1.55 -3.99
CA ASP A 27 -10.89 0.85 -3.04
C ASP A 27 -10.29 -0.48 -2.56
N TYR A 28 -9.63 -1.22 -3.45
CA TYR A 28 -8.97 -2.48 -3.10
C TYR A 28 -7.81 -2.26 -2.10
N VAL A 29 -7.02 -1.21 -2.32
CA VAL A 29 -5.92 -0.83 -1.43
C VAL A 29 -6.46 -0.34 -0.08
N GLU A 30 -7.52 0.48 -0.09
CA GLU A 30 -8.20 0.92 1.13
C GLU A 30 -8.69 -0.26 1.97
N ARG A 31 -9.25 -1.29 1.32
CA ARG A 31 -9.73 -2.50 1.99
C ARG A 31 -8.59 -3.27 2.65
N ILE A 32 -7.48 -3.50 1.95
CA ILE A 32 -6.29 -4.15 2.53
C ILE A 32 -5.79 -3.36 3.74
N MET A 33 -5.69 -2.04 3.62
CA MET A 33 -5.18 -1.19 4.70
C MET A 33 -6.13 -1.14 5.89
N LYS A 34 -7.44 -1.24 5.68
CA LYS A 34 -8.42 -1.40 6.74
C LYS A 34 -8.36 -2.76 7.42
N GLU A 35 -8.02 -3.82 6.70
CA GLU A 35 -7.81 -5.15 7.30
C GLU A 35 -6.50 -5.23 8.11
N VAL A 36 -5.42 -4.63 7.61
CA VAL A 36 -4.11 -4.67 8.28
C VAL A 36 -4.02 -3.64 9.41
N HIS A 37 -4.57 -2.44 9.24
CA HIS A 37 -4.50 -1.34 10.18
C HIS A 37 -5.87 -0.69 10.44
N PRO A 38 -6.84 -1.37 11.06
CA PRO A 38 -8.19 -0.81 11.26
C PRO A 38 -8.25 0.47 12.11
N GLU A 39 -7.16 0.84 12.78
CA GLU A 39 -7.01 1.99 13.68
C GLU A 39 -6.47 3.27 13.01
N TRP A 40 -6.30 3.30 11.69
CA TRP A 40 -5.89 4.51 11.00
C TRP A 40 -6.97 5.61 11.12
N GLN A 41 -6.55 6.84 11.35
CA GLN A 41 -7.42 8.01 11.47
C GLN A 41 -7.43 8.82 10.18
N GLU A 42 -6.26 8.91 9.54
CA GLU A 42 -6.06 9.63 8.28
C GLU A 42 -5.28 8.73 7.34
N MET A 43 -5.71 8.64 6.08
CA MET A 43 -5.09 7.82 5.06
C MET A 43 -5.08 8.60 3.74
N ASP A 44 -3.90 8.64 3.11
CA ASP A 44 -3.68 9.20 1.78
C ASP A 44 -3.10 8.10 0.90
N ILE A 45 -3.72 7.90 -0.27
CA ILE A 45 -3.35 6.85 -1.20
C ILE A 45 -3.03 7.48 -2.55
N GLU A 46 -1.81 7.23 -3.00
CA GLU A 46 -1.30 7.72 -4.28
C GLU A 46 -0.81 6.54 -5.11
N GLN A 47 -1.21 6.51 -6.38
CA GLN A 47 -0.65 5.56 -7.32
C GLN A 47 0.77 6.01 -7.70
N VAL A 48 1.74 5.14 -7.53
CA VAL A 48 3.15 5.43 -7.81
C VAL A 48 3.75 4.41 -8.76
N ASP A 49 4.82 4.80 -9.43
CA ASP A 49 5.69 3.85 -10.11
C ASP A 49 6.37 2.92 -9.09
N LYS A 50 6.81 1.74 -9.57
CA LYS A 50 7.56 0.79 -8.74
C LYS A 50 8.80 1.48 -8.16
N PRO A 51 8.90 1.63 -6.83
CA PRO A 51 10.10 2.20 -6.23
C PRO A 51 11.29 1.27 -6.42
N GLU A 52 12.47 1.83 -6.73
CA GLU A 52 13.69 1.05 -7.00
C GLU A 52 14.17 0.20 -5.81
N TRP A 53 13.78 0.58 -4.59
CA TRP A 53 14.15 -0.14 -3.36
C TRP A 53 13.28 -1.37 -3.06
N ILE A 54 12.16 -1.57 -3.78
CA ILE A 54 11.35 -2.78 -3.65
C ILE A 54 12.07 -3.94 -4.34
N LYS A 55 12.83 -4.71 -3.55
CA LYS A 55 13.64 -5.84 -4.01
C LYS A 55 12.84 -7.09 -4.39
N HIS A 56 11.63 -7.26 -3.86
CA HIS A 56 10.75 -8.39 -4.14
C HIS A 56 9.33 -7.89 -4.43
N SER A 57 8.87 -8.11 -5.66
CA SER A 57 7.49 -7.94 -6.10
C SER A 57 6.79 -9.30 -6.16
N MET A 58 5.47 -9.38 -6.09
CA MET A 58 4.73 -10.64 -6.32
C MET A 58 5.01 -11.21 -7.73
N GLU A 59 5.42 -10.39 -8.71
CA GLU A 59 5.95 -10.85 -10.01
C GLU A 59 7.18 -11.77 -9.86
N ASP A 60 7.98 -11.60 -8.80
CA ASP A 60 9.18 -12.40 -8.49
C ASP A 60 8.80 -13.75 -7.87
N TRP A 61 7.63 -13.85 -7.24
CA TRP A 61 7.11 -15.06 -6.57
C TRP A 61 6.33 -15.99 -7.51
N GLY A 62 6.00 -15.50 -8.71
CA GLY A 62 5.31 -16.27 -9.75
C GLY A 62 6.24 -17.01 -10.73
N LYS A 63 7.54 -17.08 -10.46
CA LYS A 63 8.55 -17.78 -11.27
C LYS A 63 9.08 -19.03 -10.59
#